data_AF-A0A8J5ZUW9-F1
#
_entry.id   AF-A0A8J5ZUW9-F1
#
_cell.length_a   1.000
_cell.length_b   1.000
_cell.length_c   1.000
_cell.angle_alpha   90.00
_cell.angle_beta   90.00
_cell.angle_gamma   90.00
#
_symmetry.space_group_name_H-M   'P 1'
#
loop_
_entity.id
_entity.type
_entity.pdbx_description
1 polymer ?
#
loop_
_entity_poly.entity_id
_entity_poly.type
_entity_poly.pdbx_seq_one_letter_code
_entity_poly.pdbx_strand_id
1 'polypeptide(L)'
;MYNIPFLFSLPKTDIDECSDGFVQCDSRANCINLPGWYHCECRDGYHDNGMFSPSGESCEDVDECGTGRHSCANDTICFNLDGGYDCRCPHGKNCTGDCVHEGKIKHNGQIWVLENDRCSVCSCQNGFVMCRRMVCDCENPTVDLFCCPECDPRLSSQCLHQNGETLYNSGDTWVQNCQQCRCLQGEVDCWPLPCPEVECEFSALPENECCPRCVTDPCQADTIRNDITKTCLDEMNVVRFTGSSWIKHGAECTLCQCKILVNHPAFIQARLDIGEVGLFRIYP
;
A
#
# COMPACT_ATOMS: atom_id res chain seq x y z
N MET A 1 10.80 -54.72 -91.14
CA MET A 1 10.39 -55.53 -89.98
C MET A 1 11.04 -54.92 -88.74
N TYR A 2 10.18 -54.49 -87.82
CA TYR A 2 10.37 -54.03 -86.43
C TYR A 2 11.25 -52.79 -86.17
N ASN A 3 10.55 -51.66 -86.18
CA ASN A 3 10.81 -50.49 -85.33
C ASN A 3 10.95 -50.92 -83.86
N ILE A 4 12.07 -50.60 -83.22
CA ILE A 4 12.09 -50.19 -81.80
C ILE A 4 13.21 -49.16 -81.62
N PRO A 5 12.91 -47.87 -81.37
CA PRO A 5 13.90 -46.89 -80.98
C PRO A 5 14.05 -46.92 -79.46
N PHE A 6 15.22 -47.31 -78.95
CA PHE A 6 15.56 -47.06 -77.54
C PHE A 6 16.92 -46.39 -77.47
N LEU A 7 16.91 -45.08 -77.73
CA LEU A 7 17.78 -44.15 -77.04
C LEU A 7 17.47 -44.29 -75.55
N PHE A 8 18.19 -45.14 -74.82
CA PHE A 8 18.36 -44.93 -73.38
C PHE A 8 19.38 -43.80 -73.21
N SER A 9 18.93 -42.57 -73.49
CA SER A 9 19.46 -41.45 -72.73
C SER A 9 19.07 -41.75 -71.29
N LEU A 10 20.04 -42.11 -70.45
CA LEU A 10 19.86 -41.91 -69.01
C LEU A 10 19.36 -40.47 -68.84
N PRO A 11 18.33 -40.23 -68.02
CA PRO A 11 17.88 -38.87 -67.82
C PRO A 11 19.09 -38.04 -67.37
N LYS A 12 19.36 -36.94 -68.07
CA LYS A 12 20.44 -36.00 -67.70
C LYS A 12 20.18 -35.37 -66.32
N THR A 13 18.97 -35.57 -65.81
CA THR A 13 18.47 -35.22 -64.51
C THR A 13 18.35 -36.48 -63.66
N ASP A 14 18.75 -36.37 -62.41
CA ASP A 14 18.53 -37.37 -61.38
C ASP A 14 17.05 -37.75 -61.27
N ILE A 15 16.76 -39.03 -61.00
CA ILE A 15 15.40 -39.50 -60.69
C ILE A 15 15.26 -39.35 -59.18
N ASP A 16 14.23 -38.65 -58.73
CA ASP A 16 13.97 -38.53 -57.30
C ASP A 16 13.08 -39.69 -56.85
N GLU A 17 13.69 -40.79 -56.41
CA GLU A 17 12.94 -41.99 -56.03
C GLU A 17 12.01 -41.77 -54.83
N CYS A 18 12.27 -40.73 -54.03
CA CYS A 18 11.46 -40.32 -52.89
C CYS A 18 10.20 -39.57 -53.34
N SER A 19 10.36 -38.56 -54.22
CA SER A 19 9.24 -37.76 -54.73
C SER A 19 8.37 -38.52 -55.73
N ASP A 20 8.98 -39.40 -56.52
CA ASP A 20 8.27 -40.23 -57.51
C ASP A 20 7.58 -41.45 -56.88
N GLY A 21 7.80 -41.70 -55.58
CA GLY A 21 7.15 -42.78 -54.82
C GLY A 21 7.61 -44.18 -55.22
N PHE A 22 8.80 -44.31 -55.82
CA PHE A 22 9.39 -45.60 -56.17
C PHE A 22 9.94 -46.36 -54.96
N VAL A 23 10.23 -45.63 -53.87
CA VAL A 23 10.78 -46.17 -52.63
C VAL A 23 9.85 -45.87 -51.47
N GLN A 24 9.62 -46.86 -50.63
CA GLN A 24 8.89 -46.71 -49.37
C GLN A 24 9.81 -47.11 -48.22
N CYS A 25 10.34 -46.10 -47.52
CA CYS A 25 11.10 -46.29 -46.28
C CYS A 25 10.18 -46.74 -45.12
N ASP A 26 10.79 -47.29 -44.07
CA ASP A 26 10.10 -47.56 -42.81
C ASP A 26 9.39 -46.31 -42.27
N SER A 27 8.30 -46.55 -41.53
CA SER A 27 7.56 -45.51 -40.81
C SER A 27 8.40 -44.59 -39.92
N ARG A 28 9.58 -45.04 -39.47
CA ARG A 28 10.52 -44.31 -38.61
C ARG A 28 11.66 -43.63 -39.37
N ALA A 29 11.65 -43.72 -40.70
CA ALA A 29 12.68 -43.16 -41.57
C ALA A 29 12.11 -42.18 -42.59
N ASN A 30 12.96 -41.28 -43.09
CA ASN A 30 12.72 -40.36 -44.19
C ASN A 30 13.55 -40.80 -45.39
N CYS A 31 12.93 -40.75 -46.57
CA CYS A 31 13.64 -40.97 -47.82
C CYS A 31 14.46 -39.72 -48.17
N ILE A 32 15.76 -39.91 -48.40
CA ILE A 32 16.69 -38.87 -48.84
C ILE A 32 17.13 -39.19 -50.26
N ASN A 33 16.76 -38.32 -51.19
CA ASN A 33 17.21 -38.41 -52.58
C ASN A 33 18.60 -37.82 -52.76
N LEU A 34 19.48 -38.53 -53.46
CA LEU A 34 20.84 -38.10 -53.77
C LEU A 34 21.13 -38.33 -55.26
N PRO A 35 22.06 -37.57 -55.87
CA PRO A 35 22.36 -37.77 -57.28
C PRO A 35 22.82 -39.20 -57.60
N GLY A 36 21.97 -39.95 -58.30
CA GLY A 36 22.19 -41.32 -58.75
C GLY A 36 21.87 -42.42 -57.73
N TRP A 37 21.34 -42.10 -56.55
CA TRP A 37 20.93 -43.08 -55.53
C TRP A 37 20.07 -42.46 -54.42
N TYR A 38 19.41 -43.29 -53.62
CA TYR A 38 18.63 -42.85 -52.46
C TYR A 38 19.03 -43.62 -51.19
N HIS A 39 18.64 -43.10 -50.04
CA HIS A 39 18.69 -43.85 -48.79
C HIS A 39 17.59 -43.43 -47.80
N CYS A 40 17.25 -44.32 -46.87
CA CYS A 40 16.29 -44.09 -45.79
C CYS A 40 17.02 -43.72 -44.49
N GLU A 41 17.02 -42.44 -44.14
CA GLU A 41 17.63 -41.92 -42.92
C GLU A 41 16.63 -41.94 -41.76
N CYS A 42 17.05 -42.29 -40.54
CA CYS A 42 16.16 -42.25 -39.38
C CYS A 42 15.62 -40.84 -39.13
N ARG A 43 14.34 -40.75 -38.78
CA ARG A 43 13.70 -39.48 -38.43
C ARG A 43 14.30 -38.92 -37.14
N ASP A 44 14.13 -37.60 -36.94
CA ASP A 44 14.38 -36.98 -35.65
C ASP A 44 13.64 -37.74 -34.54
N GLY A 45 14.35 -38.04 -33.45
CA GLY A 45 13.85 -38.89 -32.35
C GLY A 45 14.19 -40.39 -32.50
N TYR A 46 14.82 -40.80 -33.61
CA TYR A 46 15.27 -42.18 -33.83
C TYR A 46 16.76 -42.25 -34.17
N HIS A 47 17.40 -43.39 -33.89
CA HIS A 47 18.80 -43.65 -34.22
C HIS A 47 18.96 -45.06 -34.82
N ASP A 48 20.04 -45.29 -35.57
CA ASP A 48 20.34 -46.65 -36.05
C ASP A 48 20.74 -47.57 -34.89
N ASN A 49 20.42 -48.86 -35.00
CA ASN A 49 20.88 -49.86 -34.04
C ASN A 49 22.33 -50.33 -34.29
N GLY A 50 23.15 -49.47 -34.90
CA GLY A 50 24.51 -49.78 -35.35
C GLY A 50 24.58 -50.57 -36.67
N MET A 51 23.45 -50.82 -37.33
CA MET A 51 23.39 -51.44 -38.66
C MET A 51 22.66 -50.51 -39.64
N PHE A 52 23.27 -50.29 -40.80
CA PHE A 52 22.66 -49.53 -41.90
C PHE A 52 21.65 -50.43 -42.64
N SER A 53 20.38 -50.04 -42.65
CA SER A 53 19.33 -50.72 -43.43
C SER A 53 18.90 -49.85 -44.61
N PRO A 54 18.99 -50.33 -45.86
CA PRO A 54 18.51 -49.59 -47.04
C PRO A 54 17.01 -49.25 -47.01
N SER A 55 16.20 -49.98 -46.22
CA SER A 55 14.78 -49.73 -46.03
C SER A 55 14.44 -48.88 -44.79
N GLY A 56 15.42 -48.56 -43.94
CA GLY A 56 15.20 -47.80 -42.69
C GLY A 56 14.66 -48.62 -41.52
N GLU A 57 14.59 -49.95 -41.64
CA GLU A 57 14.09 -50.85 -40.57
C GLU A 57 14.99 -50.91 -39.33
N SER A 58 16.23 -50.39 -39.40
CA SER A 58 17.17 -50.36 -38.29
C SER A 58 16.98 -49.16 -37.35
N CYS A 59 16.00 -48.30 -37.60
CA CYS A 59 15.71 -47.13 -36.78
C CYS A 59 14.98 -47.50 -35.49
N GLU A 60 15.66 -47.29 -34.37
CA GLU A 60 15.17 -47.48 -33.01
C GLU A 60 14.95 -46.12 -32.34
N ASP A 61 13.97 -46.08 -31.44
CA ASP A 61 13.60 -44.88 -30.69
C ASP A 61 14.75 -44.43 -29.77
N VAL A 62 15.02 -43.13 -29.74
CA VAL A 62 15.99 -42.54 -28.82
C VAL A 62 15.33 -42.39 -27.46
N ASP A 63 15.78 -43.13 -26.44
CA ASP A 63 15.26 -42.92 -25.08
C ASP A 63 15.87 -41.63 -24.47
N GLU A 64 15.24 -40.47 -24.71
CA GLU A 64 15.74 -39.20 -24.18
C GLU A 64 15.65 -39.12 -22.65
N CYS A 65 14.73 -39.87 -22.04
CA CYS A 65 14.58 -39.98 -20.60
C CYS A 65 15.72 -40.80 -19.97
N GLY A 66 16.07 -41.94 -20.57
CA GLY A 66 17.16 -42.81 -20.13
C GLY A 66 18.55 -42.22 -20.38
N THR A 67 18.69 -41.43 -21.45
CA THR A 67 19.96 -40.79 -21.82
C THR A 67 20.16 -39.39 -21.23
N GLY A 68 19.12 -38.82 -20.60
CA GLY A 68 19.15 -37.46 -20.02
C GLY A 68 19.25 -36.35 -21.07
N ARG A 69 18.85 -36.62 -22.33
CA ARG A 69 18.84 -35.64 -23.43
C ARG A 69 17.53 -34.85 -23.53
N HIS A 70 16.59 -35.11 -22.64
CA HIS A 70 15.33 -34.38 -22.55
C HIS A 70 15.53 -32.94 -22.06
N SER A 71 14.62 -32.05 -22.45
CA SER A 71 14.56 -30.65 -21.98
C SER A 71 13.48 -30.43 -20.91
N CYS A 72 13.01 -31.51 -20.26
CA CYS A 72 12.04 -31.44 -19.18
C CYS A 72 12.52 -30.56 -18.02
N ALA A 73 11.60 -29.77 -17.45
CA ALA A 73 11.86 -28.94 -16.27
C ALA A 73 12.11 -29.81 -15.02
N ASN A 74 12.87 -29.29 -14.05
CA ASN A 74 13.30 -30.02 -12.84
C ASN A 74 12.14 -30.60 -12.01
N ASP A 75 10.94 -30.05 -12.14
CA ASP A 75 9.71 -30.43 -11.42
C ASP A 75 8.78 -31.35 -12.22
N THR A 76 9.21 -31.81 -13.40
CA THR A 76 8.46 -32.71 -14.28
C THR A 76 9.11 -34.10 -14.34
N ILE A 77 8.30 -35.12 -14.60
CA ILE A 77 8.75 -36.48 -14.85
C ILE A 77 8.77 -36.69 -16.37
N CYS A 78 9.92 -37.14 -16.88
CA CYS A 78 10.08 -37.51 -18.28
C CYS A 78 9.42 -38.86 -18.56
N PHE A 79 8.61 -38.93 -19.62
CA PHE A 79 8.03 -40.16 -20.15
C PHE A 79 8.50 -40.35 -21.59
N ASN A 80 9.23 -41.44 -21.85
CA ASN A 80 9.67 -41.77 -23.19
C ASN A 80 8.49 -42.24 -24.05
N LEU A 81 8.39 -41.75 -25.27
CA LEU A 81 7.38 -42.07 -26.27
C LEU A 81 8.07 -42.52 -27.57
N ASP A 82 7.36 -43.20 -28.47
CA ASP A 82 7.96 -43.55 -29.77
C ASP A 82 8.14 -42.27 -30.61
N GLY A 83 9.39 -41.97 -30.96
CA GLY A 83 9.82 -40.79 -31.70
C GLY A 83 10.09 -39.54 -30.86
N GLY A 84 10.20 -39.67 -29.53
CA GLY A 84 10.55 -38.57 -28.64
C GLY A 84 10.07 -38.75 -27.20
N TYR A 85 9.88 -37.65 -26.47
CA TYR A 85 9.51 -37.71 -25.05
C TYR A 85 8.41 -36.70 -24.67
N ASP A 86 7.73 -36.98 -23.57
CA ASP A 86 6.71 -36.13 -22.97
C ASP A 86 7.06 -35.85 -21.50
N CYS A 87 7.10 -34.57 -21.14
CA CYS A 87 7.38 -34.14 -19.77
C CYS A 87 6.06 -33.95 -19.04
N ARG A 88 5.69 -34.90 -18.18
CA ARG A 88 4.43 -34.83 -17.44
C ARG A 88 4.66 -34.52 -15.99
N CYS A 89 3.69 -33.84 -15.42
CA CYS A 89 3.72 -33.51 -14.03
C CYS A 89 2.97 -34.50 -13.15
N PRO A 90 3.60 -34.99 -12.06
CA PRO A 90 2.96 -35.91 -11.12
C PRO A 90 1.78 -35.26 -10.37
N HIS A 91 1.72 -33.93 -10.30
CA HIS A 91 0.67 -33.19 -9.57
C HIS A 91 -0.37 -32.47 -10.47
N GLY A 92 -0.42 -32.77 -11.77
CA GLY A 92 -1.41 -32.17 -12.69
C GLY A 92 -1.05 -30.76 -13.19
N LYS A 93 -2.07 -29.92 -13.49
CA LYS A 93 -2.01 -28.65 -14.25
C LYS A 93 -1.06 -27.54 -13.73
N ASN A 94 -0.35 -27.75 -12.63
CA ASN A 94 0.42 -26.70 -11.95
C ASN A 94 1.85 -26.47 -12.49
N CYS A 95 2.22 -27.13 -13.59
CA CYS A 95 3.62 -27.17 -14.02
C CYS A 95 3.99 -26.21 -15.14
N THR A 96 3.04 -25.40 -15.60
CA THR A 96 3.31 -24.19 -16.39
C THR A 96 3.52 -22.96 -15.51
N GLY A 97 3.29 -23.05 -14.19
CA GLY A 97 3.22 -21.87 -13.32
C GLY A 97 2.00 -20.99 -13.63
N ASP A 98 0.98 -21.54 -14.31
CA ASP A 98 -0.25 -20.86 -14.65
C ASP A 98 -1.18 -20.77 -13.43
N CYS A 99 -1.92 -19.68 -13.34
CA CYS A 99 -2.79 -19.36 -12.23
C CYS A 99 -4.25 -19.53 -12.66
N VAL A 100 -5.11 -20.02 -11.76
CA VAL A 100 -6.56 -20.00 -11.98
C VAL A 100 -7.16 -18.81 -11.24
N HIS A 101 -7.85 -17.94 -11.97
CA HIS A 101 -8.54 -16.77 -11.40
C HIS A 101 -9.96 -16.69 -11.96
N GLU A 102 -10.97 -16.73 -11.07
CA GLU A 102 -12.40 -16.73 -11.42
C GLU A 102 -12.78 -17.77 -12.48
N GLY A 103 -12.21 -18.98 -12.38
CA GLY A 103 -12.46 -20.07 -13.32
C GLY A 103 -11.79 -19.90 -14.70
N LYS A 104 -11.07 -18.80 -14.94
CA LYS A 104 -10.25 -18.58 -16.13
C LYS A 104 -8.80 -18.97 -15.83
N ILE A 105 -8.12 -19.56 -16.82
CA ILE A 105 -6.68 -19.85 -16.73
C ILE A 105 -5.92 -18.58 -17.14
N LYS A 106 -4.95 -18.18 -16.33
CA LYS A 106 -4.03 -17.08 -16.56
C LYS A 106 -2.62 -17.62 -16.66
N HIS A 107 -1.91 -17.29 -17.74
CA HIS A 107 -0.58 -17.85 -17.96
C HIS A 107 0.46 -17.21 -17.04
N ASN A 108 1.52 -17.94 -16.71
CA ASN A 108 2.63 -17.39 -15.92
C ASN A 108 3.18 -16.09 -16.56
N GLY A 109 3.31 -15.03 -15.76
CA GLY A 109 3.72 -13.69 -16.22
C GLY A 109 2.59 -12.82 -16.80
N GLN A 110 1.37 -13.35 -16.98
CA GLN A 110 0.24 -12.55 -17.46
C GLN A 110 -0.17 -11.52 -16.41
N ILE A 111 -0.42 -10.28 -16.85
CA ILE A 111 -0.90 -9.17 -16.02
C ILE A 111 -2.31 -8.78 -16.47
N TRP A 112 -3.20 -8.50 -15.52
CA TRP A 112 -4.56 -8.03 -15.78
C TRP A 112 -5.08 -7.10 -14.69
N VAL A 113 -6.13 -6.35 -15.00
CA VAL A 113 -6.88 -5.51 -14.04
C VAL A 113 -8.13 -6.26 -13.61
N LEU A 114 -8.53 -6.16 -12.34
CA LEU A 114 -9.77 -6.78 -11.85
C LEU A 114 -11.00 -6.03 -12.34
N GLU A 115 -12.06 -6.76 -12.69
CA GLU A 115 -13.33 -6.16 -13.14
C GLU A 115 -14.07 -5.46 -11.99
N ASN A 116 -14.01 -6.04 -10.78
CA ASN A 116 -14.64 -5.48 -9.57
C ASN A 116 -13.82 -4.35 -8.92
N ASP A 117 -12.50 -4.35 -9.11
CA ASP A 117 -11.59 -3.34 -8.58
C ASP A 117 -10.59 -2.92 -9.67
N ARG A 118 -10.97 -1.91 -10.44
CA ARG A 118 -10.14 -1.38 -11.53
C ARG A 118 -8.83 -0.76 -11.05
N CYS A 119 -8.67 -0.58 -9.74
CA CYS A 119 -7.47 -0.05 -9.13
C CYS A 119 -6.45 -1.14 -8.76
N SER A 120 -6.84 -2.40 -8.85
CA SER A 120 -5.98 -3.55 -8.56
C SER A 120 -5.48 -4.20 -9.85
N VAL A 121 -4.16 -4.28 -9.95
CA VAL A 121 -3.43 -4.98 -11.02
C VAL A 121 -2.93 -6.30 -10.47
N CYS A 122 -3.35 -7.39 -11.08
CA CYS A 122 -2.95 -8.74 -10.74
C CYS A 122 -1.97 -9.30 -11.78
N SER A 123 -1.05 -10.13 -11.31
CA SER A 123 -0.12 -10.87 -12.14
C SER A 123 -0.09 -12.33 -11.72
N CYS A 124 0.09 -13.23 -12.68
CA CYS A 124 0.35 -14.63 -12.38
C CYS A 124 1.86 -14.81 -12.19
N GLN A 125 2.28 -15.31 -11.03
CA GLN A 125 3.66 -15.62 -10.72
C GLN A 125 3.75 -17.04 -10.18
N ASN A 126 4.24 -17.96 -11.02
CA ASN A 126 4.52 -19.35 -10.66
C ASN A 126 3.34 -20.04 -9.94
N GLY A 127 2.13 -19.92 -10.50
CA GLY A 127 0.91 -20.56 -9.99
C GLY A 127 0.14 -19.72 -8.96
N PHE A 128 0.70 -18.59 -8.52
CA PHE A 128 0.06 -17.68 -7.57
C PHE A 128 -0.43 -16.40 -8.25
N VAL A 129 -1.69 -16.04 -7.97
CA VAL A 129 -2.24 -14.74 -8.36
C VAL A 129 -1.74 -13.70 -7.36
N MET A 130 -0.86 -12.80 -7.81
CA MET A 130 -0.31 -11.71 -7.03
C MET A 130 -0.97 -10.40 -7.46
N CYS A 131 -1.81 -9.83 -6.61
CA CYS A 131 -2.49 -8.56 -6.86
C CYS A 131 -1.86 -7.44 -6.02
N ARG A 132 -1.78 -6.24 -6.63
CA ARG A 132 -1.35 -5.01 -5.97
C ARG A 132 -2.16 -3.83 -6.49
N ARG A 133 -2.23 -2.74 -5.73
CA ARG A 133 -2.74 -1.45 -6.23
C ARG A 133 -1.89 -1.00 -7.42
N MET A 134 -2.51 -0.33 -8.39
CA MET A 134 -1.76 0.31 -9.48
C MET A 134 -0.74 1.29 -8.91
N VAL A 135 0.41 1.40 -9.56
CA VAL A 135 1.39 2.45 -9.22
C VAL A 135 0.94 3.73 -9.91
N CYS A 136 0.83 4.80 -9.14
CA CYS A 136 0.34 6.08 -9.62
C CYS A 136 1.49 6.94 -10.14
N ASP A 137 1.32 7.46 -11.37
CA ASP A 137 2.22 8.42 -12.00
C ASP A 137 1.52 9.78 -12.04
N CYS A 138 1.77 10.61 -11.02
CA CYS A 138 1.08 11.91 -10.87
C CYS A 138 1.60 12.98 -11.84
N GLU A 139 2.67 12.72 -12.60
CA GLU A 139 3.12 13.62 -13.68
C GLU A 139 2.23 13.47 -14.93
N ASN A 140 1.50 12.36 -15.03
CA ASN A 140 0.63 12.08 -16.16
C ASN A 140 -0.77 12.73 -15.98
N PRO A 141 -1.19 13.64 -16.87
CA PRO A 141 -2.48 14.34 -16.76
C PRO A 141 -3.70 13.43 -16.99
N THR A 142 -3.53 12.20 -17.45
CA THR A 142 -4.63 11.22 -17.62
C THR A 142 -4.74 10.22 -16.48
N VAL A 143 -4.06 10.44 -15.35
CA VAL A 143 -4.13 9.54 -14.18
C VAL A 143 -5.57 9.44 -13.64
N ASP A 144 -6.03 8.23 -13.34
CA ASP A 144 -7.36 8.02 -12.77
C ASP A 144 -7.36 8.41 -11.29
N LEU A 145 -7.86 9.62 -11.00
CA LEU A 145 -7.96 10.17 -9.64
C LEU A 145 -8.82 9.33 -8.68
N PHE A 146 -9.69 8.46 -9.19
CA PHE A 146 -10.44 7.53 -8.34
C PHE A 146 -9.53 6.42 -7.78
N CYS A 147 -8.55 5.98 -8.57
CA CYS A 147 -7.60 4.97 -8.15
C CYS A 147 -6.31 5.55 -7.53
N CYS A 148 -6.00 6.78 -7.87
CA CYS A 148 -4.84 7.54 -7.41
C CYS A 148 -5.29 8.86 -6.75
N PRO A 149 -5.99 8.81 -5.60
CA PRO A 149 -6.45 10.00 -4.90
C PRO A 149 -5.29 10.90 -4.42
N GLU A 150 -4.10 10.33 -4.21
CA GLU A 150 -2.87 11.06 -3.89
C GLU A 150 -2.40 11.99 -5.03
N CYS A 151 -2.80 11.71 -6.26
CA CYS A 151 -2.52 12.57 -7.41
C CYS A 151 -3.58 13.67 -7.59
N ASP A 152 -4.66 13.71 -6.78
CA ASP A 152 -5.63 14.80 -6.89
C ASP A 152 -4.99 16.08 -6.30
N PRO A 153 -4.73 17.09 -7.13
CA PRO A 153 -4.15 18.35 -6.66
C PRO A 153 -5.06 19.03 -5.62
N ARG A 154 -6.35 18.72 -5.60
CA ARG A 154 -7.30 19.23 -4.59
C ARG A 154 -7.09 18.58 -3.24
N LEU A 155 -6.80 17.28 -3.19
CA LEU A 155 -6.50 16.58 -1.93
C LEU A 155 -5.12 16.98 -1.41
N SER A 156 -4.15 17.15 -2.32
CA SER A 156 -2.86 17.77 -1.96
C SER A 156 -3.04 19.20 -1.46
N SER A 157 -4.11 19.88 -1.84
CA SER A 157 -4.43 21.22 -1.34
C SER A 157 -5.23 21.24 -0.04
N GLN A 158 -5.65 20.07 0.46
CA GLN A 158 -6.45 19.96 1.67
C GLN A 158 -5.59 19.56 2.87
N CYS A 159 -5.82 20.21 4.00
CA CYS A 159 -5.13 19.93 5.25
C CYS A 159 -6.05 19.20 6.22
N LEU A 160 -5.52 18.19 6.91
CA LEU A 160 -6.24 17.46 7.94
C LEU A 160 -6.04 18.13 9.30
N HIS A 161 -7.14 18.35 10.02
CA HIS A 161 -7.11 18.80 11.40
C HIS A 161 -6.56 17.70 12.34
N GLN A 162 -6.00 18.06 13.50
CA GLN A 162 -5.41 17.07 14.43
C GLN A 162 -6.42 16.07 15.01
N ASN A 163 -7.73 16.34 14.93
CA ASN A 163 -8.76 15.37 15.31
C ASN A 163 -8.94 14.23 14.29
N GLY A 164 -8.34 14.34 13.09
CA GLY A 164 -8.42 13.34 12.03
C GLY A 164 -9.75 13.31 11.25
N GLU A 165 -10.70 14.18 11.58
CA GLU A 165 -12.07 14.14 11.02
C GLU A 165 -12.42 15.40 10.21
N THR A 166 -11.74 16.52 10.45
CA THR A 166 -12.04 17.80 9.79
C THR A 166 -11.00 18.11 8.71
N LEU A 167 -11.48 18.41 7.50
CA LEU A 167 -10.67 18.78 6.34
C LEU A 167 -10.80 20.28 6.05
N TYR A 168 -9.67 20.95 5.84
CA TYR A 168 -9.57 22.36 5.46
C TYR A 168 -9.05 22.47 4.03
N ASN A 169 -9.56 23.41 3.24
CA ASN A 169 -9.04 23.71 1.92
C ASN A 169 -7.84 24.66 2.01
N SER A 170 -6.97 24.66 1.00
CA SER A 170 -5.84 25.59 0.92
C SER A 170 -6.34 27.04 0.98
N GLY A 171 -5.83 27.80 1.95
CA GLY A 171 -6.25 29.18 2.25
C GLY A 171 -7.12 29.31 3.49
N ASP A 172 -7.72 28.23 3.98
CA ASP A 172 -8.52 28.24 5.20
C ASP A 172 -7.65 28.49 6.44
N THR A 173 -8.22 29.19 7.42
CA THR A 173 -7.58 29.48 8.71
C THR A 173 -8.47 29.06 9.87
N TRP A 174 -7.88 28.52 10.93
CA TRP A 174 -8.59 28.14 12.16
C TRP A 174 -7.75 28.41 13.41
N VAL A 175 -8.39 28.41 14.57
CA VAL A 175 -7.72 28.55 15.88
C VAL A 175 -7.82 27.22 16.60
N GLN A 176 -6.68 26.72 17.09
CA GLN A 176 -6.61 25.49 17.86
C GLN A 176 -5.48 25.59 18.88
N ASN A 177 -5.71 25.16 20.12
CA ASN A 177 -4.68 25.14 21.18
C ASN A 177 -3.91 26.48 21.32
N CYS A 178 -4.62 27.60 21.15
CA CYS A 178 -4.05 28.96 21.19
C CYS A 178 -2.97 29.25 20.14
N GLN A 179 -3.07 28.55 19.01
CA GLN A 179 -2.34 28.82 17.79
C GLN A 179 -3.32 29.17 16.68
N GLN A 180 -2.93 30.13 15.85
CA GLN A 180 -3.59 30.42 14.58
C GLN A 180 -2.93 29.52 13.53
N CYS A 181 -3.73 28.67 12.89
CA CYS A 181 -3.27 27.75 11.87
C CYS A 181 -3.84 28.13 10.50
N ARG A 182 -3.09 27.84 9.44
CA ARG A 182 -3.50 28.01 8.05
C ARG A 182 -3.10 26.81 7.22
N CYS A 183 -4.00 26.41 6.31
CA CYS A 183 -3.71 25.40 5.31
C CYS A 183 -3.03 26.02 4.09
N LEU A 184 -1.85 25.53 3.72
CA LEU A 184 -1.11 25.92 2.52
C LEU A 184 -0.78 24.67 1.72
N GLN A 185 -1.56 24.41 0.67
CA GLN A 185 -1.30 23.31 -0.27
C GLN A 185 -0.98 21.97 0.44
N GLY A 186 -1.80 21.61 1.44
CA GLY A 186 -1.67 20.35 2.18
C GLY A 186 -0.78 20.39 3.42
N GLU A 187 -0.03 21.49 3.61
CA GLU A 187 0.76 21.73 4.81
C GLU A 187 0.01 22.64 5.80
N VAL A 188 0.04 22.27 7.08
CA VAL A 188 -0.52 23.07 8.17
C VAL A 188 0.59 23.91 8.80
N ASP A 189 0.49 25.22 8.65
CA ASP A 189 1.38 26.17 9.31
C ASP A 189 0.64 26.82 10.49
N CYS A 190 1.18 26.67 11.70
CA CYS A 190 0.59 27.20 12.93
C CYS A 190 1.57 28.13 13.65
N TRP A 191 1.08 29.30 14.05
CA TRP A 191 1.84 30.29 14.82
C TRP A 191 1.10 30.69 16.10
N PRO A 192 1.81 31.19 17.13
CA PRO A 192 1.17 31.66 18.35
C PRO A 192 0.08 32.69 18.04
N LEU A 193 -1.13 32.48 18.60
CA LEU A 193 -2.24 33.42 18.41
C LEU A 193 -1.86 34.78 19.01
N PRO A 194 -1.79 35.86 18.23
CA PRO A 194 -1.52 37.18 18.78
C PRO A 194 -2.75 37.67 19.55
N CYS A 195 -2.61 37.83 20.85
CA CYS A 195 -3.66 38.43 21.66
C CYS A 195 -3.58 39.96 21.62
N PRO A 196 -4.72 40.66 21.60
CA PRO A 196 -4.73 42.11 21.73
C PRO A 196 -4.16 42.50 23.09
N GLU A 197 -3.33 43.54 23.12
CA GLU A 197 -2.90 44.15 24.38
C GLU A 197 -4.14 44.75 25.07
N VAL A 198 -4.43 44.28 26.28
CA VAL A 198 -5.54 44.76 27.09
C VAL A 198 -5.01 45.68 28.19
N GLU A 199 -5.32 46.97 28.11
CA GLU A 199 -5.05 47.93 29.18
C GLU A 199 -6.22 47.94 30.17
N CYS A 200 -6.18 47.07 31.18
CA CYS A 200 -7.14 47.07 32.26
C CYS A 200 -6.51 46.74 33.61
N GLU A 201 -7.17 47.22 34.67
CA GLU A 201 -6.73 47.08 36.06
C GLU A 201 -6.69 45.61 36.50
N PHE A 202 -7.59 44.78 35.96
CA PHE A 202 -7.66 43.34 36.23
C PHE A 202 -7.95 42.55 34.94
N SER A 203 -7.19 41.47 34.72
CA SER A 203 -7.38 40.54 33.60
C SER A 203 -7.55 39.11 34.09
N ALA A 204 -8.41 38.35 33.40
CA ALA A 204 -8.60 36.92 33.60
C ALA A 204 -8.47 36.18 32.25
N LEU A 205 -7.99 34.94 32.28
CA LEU A 205 -7.97 34.02 31.14
C LEU A 205 -9.00 32.91 31.38
N PRO A 206 -10.22 33.01 30.80
CA PRO A 206 -11.27 32.03 31.02
C PRO A 206 -10.89 30.63 30.51
N GLU A 207 -11.43 29.59 31.16
CA GLU A 207 -11.28 28.21 30.67
C GLU A 207 -11.84 28.10 29.24
N ASN A 208 -11.04 27.55 28.33
CA ASN A 208 -11.29 27.40 26.89
C ASN A 208 -11.11 28.67 26.04
N GLU A 209 -10.52 29.73 26.60
CA GLU A 209 -10.15 30.92 25.82
C GLU A 209 -8.64 31.11 25.77
N CYS A 210 -8.17 31.69 24.67
CA CYS A 210 -6.75 31.87 24.41
C CYS A 210 -6.23 33.27 24.72
N CYS A 211 -7.10 34.26 24.88
CA CYS A 211 -6.72 35.63 25.14
C CYS A 211 -7.35 36.18 26.42
N PRO A 212 -6.59 36.98 27.19
CA PRO A 212 -7.08 37.56 28.43
C PRO A 212 -8.19 38.57 28.16
N ARG A 213 -9.18 38.62 29.05
CA ARG A 213 -10.23 39.64 29.05
C ARG A 213 -10.16 40.47 30.32
N CYS A 214 -10.62 41.70 30.20
CA CYS A 214 -10.76 42.59 31.34
C CYS A 214 -11.91 42.15 32.23
N VAL A 215 -11.64 42.05 33.52
CA VAL A 215 -12.65 41.77 34.55
C VAL A 215 -12.77 42.97 35.48
N THR A 216 -13.97 43.24 35.97
CA THR A 216 -14.21 44.31 36.94
C THR A 216 -14.10 43.81 38.37
N ASP A 217 -14.13 42.50 38.57
CA ASP A 217 -14.05 41.85 39.88
C ASP A 217 -12.61 41.31 40.12
N PRO A 218 -11.87 41.86 41.10
CA PRO A 218 -10.54 41.37 41.47
C PRO A 218 -10.53 39.91 41.93
N CYS A 219 -11.70 39.36 42.29
CA CYS A 219 -11.84 37.96 42.68
C CYS A 219 -11.58 36.98 41.54
N GLN A 220 -11.81 37.42 40.30
CA GLN A 220 -11.78 36.60 39.07
C GLN A 220 -10.45 36.76 38.31
N ALA A 221 -9.53 37.60 38.79
CA ALA A 221 -8.28 37.91 38.09
C ALA A 221 -7.18 36.87 38.36
N ASP A 222 -6.50 36.41 37.31
CA ASP A 222 -5.45 35.38 37.40
C ASP A 222 -4.09 35.94 37.83
N THR A 223 -3.84 37.23 37.61
CA THR A 223 -2.56 37.90 37.90
C THR A 223 -2.62 38.73 39.18
N ILE A 224 -2.85 38.07 40.32
CA ILE A 224 -2.70 38.70 41.64
C ILE A 224 -1.26 38.47 42.11
N ARG A 225 -0.35 39.42 41.85
CA ARG A 225 0.94 39.45 42.57
C ARG A 225 0.66 39.85 44.02
N ASN A 226 0.67 38.87 44.92
CA ASN A 226 0.51 39.11 46.36
C ASN A 226 1.79 39.76 46.92
N ASP A 227 1.67 40.97 47.47
CA ASP A 227 2.75 41.61 48.24
C ASP A 227 2.74 41.08 49.68
N ILE A 228 3.74 40.27 50.04
CA ILE A 228 3.87 39.64 51.36
C ILE A 228 4.17 40.65 52.48
N THR A 229 4.44 41.92 52.15
CA THR A 229 4.83 42.93 53.15
C THR A 229 3.65 43.71 53.73
N LYS A 230 2.44 43.47 53.24
CA LYS A 230 1.25 44.24 53.62
C LYS A 230 0.26 43.38 54.42
N THR A 231 -0.69 44.02 55.09
CA THR A 231 -1.69 43.36 55.95
C THR A 231 -3.09 43.95 55.76
N CYS A 232 -4.14 43.15 55.95
CA CYS A 232 -5.54 43.60 55.96
C CYS A 232 -6.09 43.64 57.39
N LEU A 233 -7.12 44.45 57.64
CA LEU A 233 -7.88 44.47 58.90
C LEU A 233 -9.25 43.85 58.68
N ASP A 234 -9.63 42.82 59.46
CA ASP A 234 -10.97 42.24 59.42
C ASP A 234 -12.04 43.09 60.13
N GLU A 235 -13.31 42.68 60.03
CA GLU A 235 -14.45 43.40 60.62
C GLU A 235 -14.39 43.51 62.16
N MET A 236 -13.52 42.71 62.80
CA MET A 236 -13.22 42.77 64.23
C MET A 236 -11.91 43.51 64.53
N ASN A 237 -11.38 44.24 63.55
CA ASN A 237 -10.08 44.94 63.58
C ASN A 237 -8.87 44.03 63.82
N VAL A 238 -8.95 42.74 63.49
CA VAL A 238 -7.79 41.84 63.59
C VAL A 238 -6.92 42.00 62.34
N VAL A 239 -5.63 42.21 62.56
CA VAL A 239 -4.64 42.30 61.48
C VAL A 239 -4.36 40.90 60.93
N ARG A 240 -4.54 40.71 59.61
CA ARG A 240 -4.30 39.46 58.89
C ARG A 240 -3.22 39.67 57.83
N PHE A 241 -2.32 38.70 57.68
CA PHE A 241 -1.27 38.71 56.65
C PHE A 241 -1.86 38.47 55.26
N THR A 242 -1.25 39.05 54.21
CA THR A 242 -1.63 38.79 52.81
C THR A 242 -1.72 37.28 52.53
N GLY A 243 -2.81 36.84 51.92
CA GLY A 243 -3.07 35.43 51.60
C GLY A 243 -3.79 34.64 52.70
N SER A 244 -3.89 35.17 53.92
CA SER A 244 -4.59 34.49 55.03
C SER A 244 -6.08 34.36 54.74
N SER A 245 -6.66 33.19 54.99
CA SER A 245 -8.09 32.93 54.92
C SER A 245 -8.73 32.68 56.28
N TRP A 246 -9.96 33.17 56.49
CA TRP A 246 -10.71 32.99 57.74
C TRP A 246 -12.22 32.94 57.48
N ILE A 247 -12.97 32.33 58.39
CA ILE A 247 -14.42 32.27 58.31
C ILE A 247 -15.00 33.56 58.89
N LYS A 248 -15.94 34.19 58.18
CA LYS A 248 -16.61 35.40 58.63
C LYS A 248 -17.50 35.11 59.85
N HIS A 249 -17.28 35.83 60.95
CA HIS A 249 -18.11 35.70 62.15
C HIS A 249 -19.55 36.17 61.87
N GLY A 250 -20.54 35.32 62.15
CA GLY A 250 -21.96 35.62 61.96
C GLY A 250 -22.56 35.24 60.60
N ALA A 251 -21.81 34.57 59.72
CA ALA A 251 -22.32 34.02 58.46
C ALA A 251 -22.04 32.51 58.38
N GLU A 252 -23.05 31.71 58.00
CA GLU A 252 -22.98 30.23 58.07
C GLU A 252 -22.17 29.55 56.96
N CYS A 253 -21.45 30.28 56.08
CA CYS A 253 -20.45 29.72 55.15
C CYS A 253 -19.84 30.86 54.29
N THR A 254 -18.87 31.60 54.81
CA THR A 254 -18.15 32.60 54.00
C THR A 254 -16.69 32.64 54.39
N LEU A 255 -15.81 32.21 53.47
CA LEU A 255 -14.36 32.24 53.65
C LEU A 255 -13.85 33.59 53.11
N CYS A 256 -13.34 34.43 54.00
CA CYS A 256 -12.67 35.68 53.66
C CYS A 256 -11.19 35.42 53.44
N GLN A 257 -10.57 36.07 52.44
CA GLN A 257 -9.14 36.06 52.21
C GLN A 257 -8.60 37.50 52.12
N CYS A 258 -7.49 37.76 52.79
CA CYS A 258 -6.78 39.04 52.70
C CYS A 258 -6.01 39.10 51.39
N LYS A 259 -6.35 40.02 50.49
CA LYS A 259 -5.63 40.22 49.23
C LYS A 259 -5.09 41.64 49.14
N ILE A 260 -3.84 41.74 48.69
CA ILE A 260 -3.16 43.02 48.57
C ILE A 260 -2.46 43.08 47.23
N LEU A 261 -2.96 43.96 46.38
CA LEU A 261 -2.44 44.22 45.05
C LEU A 261 -1.25 45.18 45.16
N VAL A 262 -0.25 44.98 44.33
CA VAL A 262 0.81 45.97 44.11
C VAL A 262 0.12 47.24 43.57
N ASN A 263 0.25 48.35 44.30
CA ASN A 263 -0.36 49.68 44.06
C ASN A 263 -1.80 49.95 44.52
N HIS A 264 -2.49 49.05 45.23
CA HIS A 264 -3.80 49.37 45.86
C HIS A 264 -3.79 49.22 47.39
N PRO A 265 -4.71 49.89 48.10
CA PRO A 265 -4.93 49.65 49.53
C PRO A 265 -5.38 48.20 49.76
N ALA A 266 -4.97 47.64 50.90
CA ALA A 266 -5.33 46.27 51.29
C ALA A 266 -6.84 46.13 51.44
N PHE A 267 -7.42 45.05 50.92
CA PHE A 267 -8.86 44.78 51.04
C PHE A 267 -9.16 43.32 51.34
N ILE A 268 -10.35 43.06 51.87
CA ILE A 268 -10.82 41.72 52.21
C ILE A 268 -11.73 41.24 51.10
N GLN A 269 -11.42 40.07 50.58
CA GLN A 269 -12.22 39.41 49.58
C GLN A 269 -13.00 38.26 50.22
N ALA A 270 -14.33 38.26 50.12
CA ALA A 270 -15.17 37.17 50.59
C ALA A 270 -15.46 36.18 49.44
N ARG A 271 -15.35 34.87 49.71
CA ARG A 271 -15.77 33.79 48.82
C ARG A 271 -16.82 32.93 49.54
N LEU A 272 -17.89 32.57 48.85
CA LEU A 272 -18.78 31.48 49.29
C LEU A 272 -18.11 30.15 48.91
N ASP A 273 -17.64 29.40 49.90
CA ASP A 273 -17.31 27.99 49.68
C ASP A 273 -18.61 27.19 49.76
N ILE A 274 -19.22 26.95 48.60
CA ILE A 274 -20.10 25.78 48.45
C ILE A 274 -19.15 24.60 48.26
N GLY A 275 -18.68 24.03 49.37
CA GLY A 275 -17.81 22.86 49.31
C GLY A 275 -18.57 21.66 48.77
N GLU A 276 -18.25 21.21 47.56
CA GLU A 276 -18.41 19.79 47.23
C GLU A 276 -17.40 18.99 48.06
N VAL A 277 -17.82 18.58 49.25
CA VAL A 277 -17.27 17.42 49.93
C VAL A 277 -18.21 16.26 49.64
N GLY A 278 -17.80 15.33 48.78
CA GLY A 278 -18.36 13.99 48.68
C GLY A 278 -18.40 13.45 47.25
N LEU A 279 -17.97 12.23 46.95
CA LEU A 279 -18.12 11.04 47.78
C LEU A 279 -17.06 9.98 47.50
N PHE A 280 -16.35 9.54 48.54
CA PHE A 280 -15.99 8.12 48.66
C PHE A 280 -17.08 7.44 49.50
N ARG A 281 -17.79 6.51 48.86
CA ARG A 281 -18.78 5.63 49.47
C ARG A 281 -18.07 4.41 50.04
N ILE A 282 -18.30 4.04 51.29
CA ILE A 282 -18.08 2.67 51.77
C ILE A 282 -19.31 2.26 52.59
N TYR A 283 -20.01 1.23 52.11
CA TYR A 283 -21.06 0.45 52.79
C TYR A 283 -20.45 -0.44 53.89
N PRO A 284 -21.22 -1.04 54.84
CA PRO A 284 -22.67 -1.25 54.87
C PRO A 284 -23.46 -0.44 55.90
#